data_AF-A0A2V8VA46-F1
#
_entry.id   AF-A0A2V8VA46-F1
#
_cell.length_a   1.000
_cell.length_b   1.000
_cell.length_c   1.000
_cell.angle_alpha   90.00
_cell.angle_beta   90.00
_cell.angle_gamma   90.00
#
_symmetry.space_group_name_H-M   'P 1'
#
loop_
_entity.id
_entity.type
_entity.pdbx_description
1 polymer ?
#
loop_
_entity_poly.entity_id
_entity_poly.type
_entity_poly.pdbx_seq_one_letter_code
_entity_poly.pdbx_strand_id
1 'polypeptide(L)'
;MHQVILDRLEEYLSGSLESREFTAHLESCPRCRTELSDMRELSGDLKTLGSQEDLSPNPGFYARLSVRLEDVRPRGLFSLLWLDPAFARRVAFASLLSLAVLGSYLITRETEYSAGPPTPEVIMAQAPADNPDVMLATLASYEP
;
A
#
# COMPACT_ATOMS: atom_id res chain seq x y z
N MET A 1 -26.82 -17.62 -31.50
CA MET A 1 -25.45 -17.45 -31.00
C MET A 1 -24.44 -17.20 -32.11
N HIS A 2 -23.49 -16.29 -31.89
CA HIS A 2 -22.33 -16.06 -32.77
C HIS A 2 -21.21 -17.06 -32.46
N GLN A 3 -20.44 -17.45 -33.49
CA GLN A 3 -19.38 -18.47 -33.41
C GLN A 3 -18.32 -18.18 -32.34
N VAL A 4 -17.93 -16.91 -32.19
CA VAL A 4 -16.97 -16.45 -31.16
C VAL A 4 -17.38 -16.82 -29.74
N ILE A 5 -18.70 -16.85 -29.47
CA ILE A 5 -19.22 -17.27 -28.17
C ILE A 5 -19.22 -18.80 -28.06
N LEU A 6 -19.64 -19.52 -29.11
CA LEU A 6 -19.73 -20.98 -29.09
C LEU A 6 -18.38 -21.65 -28.89
N ASP A 7 -17.35 -21.19 -29.61
CA ASP A 7 -16.01 -21.81 -29.59
C ASP A 7 -15.31 -21.69 -28.23
N ARG A 8 -15.70 -20.70 -27.42
CA ARG A 8 -15.02 -20.33 -26.17
C ARG A 8 -15.93 -20.38 -24.94
N LEU A 9 -17.17 -20.81 -25.10
CA LEU A 9 -18.16 -20.86 -24.03
C LEU A 9 -17.72 -21.80 -22.90
N GLU A 10 -17.26 -23.00 -23.25
CA GLU A 10 -16.91 -24.04 -22.28
C GLU A 10 -15.66 -23.68 -21.47
N GLU A 11 -14.65 -23.12 -22.12
CA GLU A 11 -13.44 -22.63 -21.44
C GLU A 11 -13.76 -21.47 -20.49
N TYR A 12 -14.67 -20.58 -20.90
CA TYR A 12 -15.12 -19.47 -20.06
C TYR A 12 -15.99 -19.95 -18.88
N LEU A 13 -16.93 -20.87 -19.08
CA LEU A 13 -17.78 -21.42 -18.01
C LEU A 13 -17.01 -22.31 -17.02
N SER A 14 -15.91 -22.93 -17.46
CA SER A 14 -14.99 -23.69 -16.59
C SER A 14 -14.04 -22.78 -15.78
N GLY A 15 -14.06 -21.46 -16.00
CA GLY A 15 -13.19 -20.51 -15.32
C GLY A 15 -11.72 -20.57 -15.76
N SER A 16 -11.44 -21.26 -16.87
CA SER A 16 -10.09 -21.43 -17.43
C SER A 16 -9.70 -20.34 -18.42
N LEU A 17 -10.66 -19.52 -18.87
CA LEU A 17 -10.45 -18.51 -19.91
C LEU A 17 -10.63 -17.08 -19.41
N GLU A 18 -9.53 -16.32 -19.39
CA GLU A 18 -9.54 -14.85 -19.40
C GLU A 18 -9.34 -14.33 -20.83
N SER A 19 -10.29 -14.62 -21.74
CA SER A 19 -10.24 -14.11 -23.11
C SER A 19 -10.74 -12.67 -23.20
N ARG A 20 -9.85 -11.75 -23.60
CA ARG A 20 -10.21 -10.34 -23.88
C ARG A 20 -11.16 -10.21 -25.06
N GLU A 21 -11.05 -11.08 -26.06
CA GLU A 21 -11.91 -11.05 -27.26
C GLU A 21 -13.34 -11.48 -26.91
N PHE A 22 -13.49 -12.50 -26.06
CA PHE A 22 -14.79 -12.98 -25.59
C PHE A 22 -15.48 -11.93 -24.73
N THR A 23 -14.75 -11.29 -23.80
CA THR A 23 -15.28 -10.21 -22.96
C THR A 23 -15.66 -8.97 -23.79
N ALA A 24 -14.83 -8.56 -24.76
CA ALA A 24 -15.16 -7.49 -25.69
C ALA A 24 -16.41 -7.79 -26.55
N HIS A 25 -16.61 -9.04 -26.96
CA HIS A 25 -17.82 -9.45 -27.67
C HIS A 25 -19.07 -9.37 -26.77
N LEU A 26 -18.96 -9.78 -25.50
CA LEU A 26 -20.06 -9.66 -24.54
C LEU A 26 -20.40 -8.21 -24.22
N GLU A 27 -19.44 -7.28 -24.28
CA GLU A 27 -19.69 -5.84 -24.14
C GLU A 27 -20.41 -5.26 -25.36
N SER A 28 -20.03 -5.68 -26.56
CA SER A 28 -20.60 -5.17 -27.81
C SER A 28 -21.95 -5.79 -28.21
N CYS A 29 -22.24 -7.04 -27.81
CA CYS A 29 -23.45 -7.76 -28.22
C CYS A 29 -24.42 -8.01 -27.05
N PRO A 30 -25.53 -7.25 -26.92
CA PRO A 30 -26.48 -7.43 -25.83
C PRO A 30 -27.21 -8.78 -25.91
N ARG A 31 -27.49 -9.28 -27.12
CA ARG A 31 -28.15 -10.57 -27.32
C ARG A 31 -27.34 -11.73 -26.72
N CYS A 32 -26.03 -11.78 -26.98
CA CYS A 32 -25.18 -12.84 -26.45
C CYS A 32 -25.04 -12.75 -24.92
N ARG A 33 -25.14 -11.54 -24.36
CA ARG A 33 -25.16 -11.33 -22.91
C ARG A 33 -26.43 -11.88 -22.27
N THR A 34 -27.60 -11.64 -22.88
CA THR A 34 -28.87 -12.20 -22.42
C THR A 34 -28.88 -13.73 -22.54
N GLU A 35 -28.50 -14.29 -23.69
CA GLU A 35 -28.43 -15.74 -23.89
C GLU A 35 -27.51 -16.41 -22.83
N LEU A 36 -26.37 -15.78 -22.48
CA LEU A 36 -25.46 -16.28 -21.44
C LEU A 36 -26.02 -16.13 -20.02
N SER A 37 -26.79 -15.06 -19.76
CA SER A 37 -27.49 -14.86 -18.48
C SER A 37 -28.50 -15.97 -18.24
N ASP A 38 -29.35 -16.23 -19.24
CA ASP A 38 -30.40 -17.24 -19.16
C ASP A 38 -29.81 -18.64 -18.93
N MET A 39 -28.69 -18.97 -19.60
CA MET A 39 -27.98 -20.23 -19.38
C MET A 39 -27.43 -20.36 -17.96
N ARG A 40 -26.91 -19.28 -17.37
CA ARG A 40 -26.42 -19.28 -16.00
C ARG A 40 -27.55 -19.42 -14.99
N GLU A 41 -28.66 -18.74 -15.21
CA GLU A 41 -29.87 -18.84 -14.40
C GLU A 41 -30.38 -20.28 -14.40
N LEU A 42 -30.57 -20.88 -15.57
CA LEU A 42 -30.96 -22.29 -15.71
C LEU A 42 -29.96 -23.23 -15.01
N SER A 43 -28.65 -22.98 -15.13
CA SER A 43 -27.64 -23.80 -14.43
C SER A 43 -27.72 -23.66 -12.90
N GLY A 44 -28.10 -22.48 -12.41
CA GLY A 44 -28.33 -22.20 -11.00
C GLY A 44 -29.54 -22.95 -10.48
N ASP A 45 -30.65 -22.85 -11.20
CA ASP A 45 -31.89 -23.56 -10.87
C ASP A 45 -31.65 -25.07 -10.85
N LEU A 46 -30.97 -25.63 -11.86
CA LEU A 46 -30.62 -27.05 -11.91
C LEU A 46 -29.74 -27.49 -10.72
N LYS A 47 -28.84 -26.62 -10.23
CA LYS A 47 -28.05 -26.91 -9.01
C LYS A 47 -28.93 -26.97 -7.76
N THR A 48 -30.03 -26.22 -7.70
CA THR A 48 -30.98 -26.29 -6.57
C THR A 48 -31.83 -27.55 -6.59
N LEU A 49 -32.08 -28.11 -7.78
CA LEU A 49 -32.77 -29.37 -7.99
C LEU A 49 -31.88 -30.59 -7.71
N GLY A 50 -30.56 -30.44 -7.85
CA GLY A 50 -29.60 -31.46 -7.45
C GLY A 50 -29.71 -31.71 -5.95
N SER A 51 -30.01 -32.96 -5.57
CA SER A 51 -29.94 -33.44 -4.19
C SER A 51 -28.63 -32.97 -3.56
N GLN A 52 -28.71 -32.17 -2.49
CA GLN A 52 -27.62 -31.94 -1.54
C GLN A 52 -27.35 -33.25 -0.75
N GLU A 53 -27.20 -34.38 -1.43
CA GLU A 53 -26.57 -35.53 -0.80
C GLU A 53 -25.19 -35.07 -0.38
N ASP A 54 -24.99 -35.00 0.93
CA ASP A 54 -23.80 -34.53 1.63
C ASP A 54 -22.53 -34.79 0.81
N LEU A 55 -22.17 -33.84 -0.05
CA LEU A 55 -20.86 -33.74 -0.66
C LEU A 55 -19.89 -33.25 0.40
N SER A 56 -19.99 -33.80 1.61
CA SER A 56 -19.08 -33.56 2.70
C SER A 56 -17.75 -34.08 2.22
N PRO A 57 -16.79 -33.17 1.95
CA PRO A 57 -15.53 -33.58 1.39
C PRO A 57 -14.83 -34.47 2.42
N ASN A 58 -14.14 -35.51 1.93
CA ASN A 58 -13.46 -36.48 2.79
C ASN A 58 -12.66 -35.76 3.91
N PRO A 59 -12.76 -36.19 5.18
CA PRO A 59 -11.96 -35.63 6.27
C PRO A 59 -10.48 -35.48 5.85
N GLY A 60 -9.98 -34.25 5.91
CA GLY A 60 -8.63 -33.88 5.45
C GLY A 60 -8.57 -33.20 4.07
N PHE A 61 -9.68 -33.10 3.33
CA PHE A 61 -9.76 -32.29 2.11
C PHE A 61 -9.41 -30.83 2.38
N TYR A 62 -10.00 -30.23 3.41
CA TYR A 62 -9.73 -28.83 3.79
C TYR A 62 -8.27 -28.61 4.18
N ALA A 63 -7.65 -29.57 4.87
CA ALA A 63 -6.23 -29.50 5.22
C ALA A 63 -5.32 -29.57 3.98
N ARG A 64 -5.66 -30.39 2.99
CA ARG A 64 -4.92 -30.44 1.72
C ARG A 64 -5.16 -29.21 0.84
N LEU A 65 -6.39 -28.69 0.87
CA LEU A 65 -6.78 -27.51 0.11
C LEU A 65 -6.10 -26.25 0.65
N SER A 66 -6.02 -26.07 1.97
CA SER A 66 -5.34 -24.92 2.58
C SER A 66 -3.87 -24.88 2.18
N VAL A 67 -3.16 -26.01 2.25
CA VAL A 67 -1.76 -26.13 1.84
C VAL A 67 -1.59 -25.82 0.36
N ARG A 68 -2.48 -26.33 -0.51
CA ARG A 68 -2.39 -26.06 -1.96
C ARG A 68 -2.78 -24.62 -2.34
N LEU A 69 -3.70 -23.99 -1.60
CA LEU A 69 -4.06 -22.60 -1.79
C LEU A 69 -2.93 -21.65 -1.38
N GLU A 70 -2.08 -22.03 -0.42
CA GLU A 70 -0.89 -21.25 -0.06
C GLU A 70 0.15 -21.24 -1.18
N ASP A 71 0.32 -22.35 -1.91
CA ASP A 71 1.21 -22.42 -3.07
C ASP A 71 0.71 -21.61 -4.28
N VAL A 72 -0.62 -21.51 -4.45
CA VAL A 72 -1.26 -20.83 -5.59
C VAL A 72 -1.55 -19.36 -5.29
N ARG A 73 -1.50 -18.93 -4.02
CA ARG A 73 -1.81 -17.54 -3.66
C ARG A 73 -0.84 -16.60 -4.37
N PRO A 74 -1.32 -15.65 -5.20
CA PRO A 74 -0.44 -14.73 -5.88
C PRO A 74 0.37 -13.99 -4.82
N ARG A 75 1.70 -13.95 -5.02
CA ARG A 75 2.71 -13.31 -4.18
C ARG A 75 2.55 -11.77 -4.16
N GLY A 76 1.34 -11.27 -3.98
CA GLY A 76 1.04 -9.85 -3.82
C GLY A 76 1.36 -9.43 -2.40
N LEU A 77 2.25 -8.45 -2.26
CA LEU A 77 2.62 -7.77 -1.02
C LEU A 77 3.53 -8.54 -0.04
N PHE A 78 3.27 -9.81 0.30
CA PHE A 78 4.16 -10.55 1.23
C PHE A 78 5.53 -10.90 0.62
N SER A 79 5.67 -10.87 -0.70
CA SER A 79 6.97 -11.02 -1.38
C SER A 79 7.92 -9.83 -1.17
N LEU A 80 7.41 -8.65 -0.80
CA LEU A 80 8.26 -7.51 -0.44
C LEU A 80 8.90 -7.69 0.94
N LEU A 81 8.26 -8.46 1.83
CA LEU A 81 8.78 -8.80 3.16
C LEU A 81 9.82 -9.92 3.11
N TRP A 82 9.78 -10.77 2.07
CA TRP A 82 10.88 -11.67 1.71
C TRP A 82 11.89 -10.89 0.84
N LEU A 83 12.55 -9.90 1.43
CA LEU A 83 13.45 -8.98 0.74
C LEU A 83 14.42 -9.75 -0.17
N ASP A 84 14.24 -9.56 -1.47
CA ASP A 84 15.27 -9.87 -2.45
C ASP A 84 16.58 -9.20 -1.98
N PRO A 85 17.70 -9.92 -1.87
CA PRO A 85 18.98 -9.36 -1.41
C PRO A 85 19.37 -8.09 -2.19
N ALA A 86 18.93 -7.94 -3.44
CA ALA A 86 19.15 -6.73 -4.22
C ALA A 86 18.38 -5.51 -3.68
N PHE A 87 17.15 -5.70 -3.18
CA PHE A 87 16.34 -4.63 -2.59
C PHE A 87 16.89 -4.22 -1.22
N ALA A 88 17.23 -5.19 -0.37
CA ALA A 88 17.85 -4.94 0.93
C ALA A 88 19.13 -4.10 0.79
N ARG A 89 19.98 -4.45 -0.18
CA ARG A 89 21.22 -3.71 -0.46
C ARG A 89 20.95 -2.27 -0.91
N ARG A 90 19.95 -2.04 -1.77
CA ARG A 90 19.58 -0.67 -2.21
C ARG A 90 19.06 0.18 -1.06
N VAL A 91 18.23 -0.40 -0.18
CA VAL A 91 17.71 0.29 1.02
C VAL A 91 18.85 0.61 1.99
N ALA A 92 19.77 -0.32 2.23
CA ALA A 92 20.92 -0.11 3.10
C ALA A 92 21.86 1.00 2.57
N PHE A 93 22.09 1.06 1.26
CA PHE A 93 22.86 2.16 0.68
C PHE A 93 22.11 3.49 0.77
N ALA A 94 20.80 3.51 0.53
CA ALA A 94 20.01 4.72 0.65
C ALA A 94 20.01 5.27 2.09
N SER A 95 19.89 4.41 3.10
CA SER A 95 19.95 4.82 4.51
C SER A 95 21.35 5.32 4.88
N LEU A 96 22.42 4.63 4.48
CA LEU A 96 23.80 5.08 4.69
C LEU A 96 24.08 6.44 4.04
N LEU A 97 23.62 6.63 2.80
CA LEU A 97 23.81 7.89 2.08
C LEU A 97 23.04 9.03 2.77
N SER A 98 21.79 8.77 3.20
CA SER A 98 21.01 9.74 3.97
C SER A 98 21.69 10.13 5.28
N LEU A 99 22.28 9.16 5.99
CA LEU A 99 22.97 9.37 7.26
C LEU A 99 24.29 10.11 7.06
N ALA A 100 25.01 9.83 5.97
CA ALA A 100 26.21 10.58 5.59
C ALA A 100 25.90 12.04 5.25
N VAL A 101 24.81 12.30 4.52
CA VAL A 101 24.36 13.66 4.19
C VAL A 101 23.93 14.42 5.44
N LEU A 102 23.09 13.82 6.29
CA LEU A 102 22.67 14.45 7.55
C LEU A 102 23.86 14.68 8.49
N GLY A 103 24.76 13.71 8.62
CA GLY A 103 25.95 13.83 9.45
C GLY A 103 26.89 14.93 8.96
N SER A 104 27.13 15.00 7.65
CA SER A 104 27.92 16.08 7.05
C SER A 104 27.26 17.45 7.29
N TYR A 105 25.94 17.53 7.13
CA TYR A 105 25.21 18.78 7.33
C TYR A 105 25.29 19.27 8.78
N LEU A 106 25.18 18.37 9.77
CA LEU A 106 25.34 18.70 11.19
C LEU A 106 26.76 19.18 11.50
N ILE A 107 27.79 18.50 10.99
CA ILE A 107 29.19 18.90 11.19
C ILE A 107 29.45 20.30 10.63
N THR A 108 28.96 20.62 9.43
CA THR A 108 29.13 21.96 8.84
C THR A 108 28.41 23.04 9.66
N ARG A 109 27.21 22.74 10.18
CA ARG A 109 26.45 23.64 11.05
C ARG A 109 27.11 23.85 12.41
N GLU A 110 27.69 22.81 13.00
CA GLU A 110 28.39 22.90 14.29
C GLU A 110 29.70 23.69 14.16
N THR A 111 30.40 23.62 13.02
CA THR A 111 31.57 24.48 12.78
C THR A 111 31.21 25.97 12.66
N GLU A 112 30.02 26.31 12.19
CA GLU A 112 29.52 27.70 12.20
C GLU A 112 29.07 28.13 13.60
N TYR A 113 28.54 27.21 14.42
CA TYR A 113 28.14 27.50 15.81
C TYR A 113 29.32 27.58 16.80
N SER A 114 30.49 27.00 16.45
CA SER A 114 31.70 27.05 17.29
C SER A 114 32.56 28.30 17.08
N ALA A 115 32.12 29.26 16.26
CA ALA A 115 32.73 30.58 16.14
C ALA A 115 32.22 31.53 17.24
N GLY A 116 32.55 31.20 18.50
CA GLY A 116 32.48 32.14 19.62
C GLY A 116 31.70 31.61 20.83
N PRO A 117 32.32 31.49 22.01
CA PRO A 117 31.55 31.33 23.23
C PRO A 117 30.83 32.65 23.52
N PRO A 118 29.50 32.69 23.75
CA PRO A 118 28.94 33.76 24.56
C PRO A 118 29.44 33.50 25.98
N THR A 119 30.59 34.08 26.33
CA THR A 119 30.96 34.19 27.74
C THR A 119 29.79 34.88 28.45
N PRO A 120 29.43 34.45 29.67
CA PRO A 120 28.33 35.05 30.43
C PRO A 120 28.51 36.58 30.62
N GLU A 121 29.73 37.09 30.46
CA GLU A 121 30.06 38.52 30.45
C GLU A 121 29.42 39.30 29.28
N VAL A 122 29.29 38.72 28.08
CA VAL A 122 28.69 39.41 26.91
C VAL A 122 27.17 39.53 27.05
N ILE A 123 26.52 38.53 27.64
CA ILE A 123 25.07 38.57 27.93
C ILE A 123 24.77 39.59 29.04
N MET A 124 25.66 39.73 30.02
CA MET A 124 25.54 40.72 31.10
C MET A 124 25.90 42.16 30.66
N ALA A 125 26.82 42.31 29.69
CA ALA A 125 27.16 43.60 29.11
C ALA A 125 26.08 44.15 28.16
N GLN A 126 25.17 43.28 27.68
CA GLN A 126 24.07 43.64 26.79
C GLN A 126 22.73 43.87 27.54
N ALA A 127 22.77 44.01 28.87
CA ALA A 127 21.66 44.57 29.63
C ALA A 127 21.49 46.05 29.23
N PRO A 128 20.29 46.49 28.81
CA PRO A 128 20.05 47.87 28.42
C PRO A 128 19.92 48.72 29.69
N ALA A 129 21.05 49.15 30.25
CA ALA A 129 21.09 50.09 31.35
C ALA A 129 21.57 51.45 30.83
N ASP A 130 20.71 52.17 30.10
CA ASP A 130 20.87 53.63 29.91
C ASP A 130 19.64 54.30 29.27
N ASN A 131 18.42 53.89 29.63
CA ASN A 131 17.25 54.69 29.30
C ASN A 131 16.17 54.61 30.39
N PRO A 132 16.05 55.61 31.29
CA PRO A 132 15.08 55.60 32.38
C PRO A 132 13.63 55.54 31.88
N ASP A 133 13.38 55.96 30.64
CA ASP A 133 12.05 55.90 30.00
C ASP A 133 11.60 54.46 29.71
N VAL A 134 12.52 53.52 29.47
CA VAL A 134 12.18 52.11 29.21
C VAL A 134 11.86 51.37 30.52
N MET A 135 12.48 51.76 31.64
CA MET A 135 12.12 51.25 32.96
C MET A 135 10.73 51.74 33.42
N LEU A 136 10.38 52.98 33.12
CA LEU A 136 9.05 53.52 33.45
C LEU A 136 7.94 52.87 32.62
N ALA A 137 8.20 52.59 31.33
CA ALA A 137 7.23 51.92 30.46
C ALA A 137 6.94 50.48 30.89
N THR A 138 7.95 49.75 31.37
CA THR A 138 7.79 48.36 31.82
C THR A 138 7.07 48.24 33.16
N LEU A 139 7.23 49.22 34.06
CA LEU A 139 6.48 49.27 35.33
C LEU A 139 5.02 49.70 35.13
N ALA A 140 4.73 50.57 34.15
CA ALA A 140 3.36 50.99 33.85
C ALA A 140 2.52 49.92 33.14
N SER A 141 3.17 48.92 32.52
CA SER A 141 2.49 47.81 31.83
C SER A 141 2.18 46.60 32.72
N TYR A 142 2.56 46.62 33.99
CA TYR A 142 2.30 45.53 34.94
C TYR A 142 1.12 45.89 35.85
N GLU A 143 -0.08 45.51 35.43
CA GLU A 143 -1.29 45.56 36.26
C GLU A 143 -1.67 44.11 36.64
N PRO A 144 -1.94 43.82 37.93
CA PRO A 144 -2.09 42.45 38.46
C PRO A 144 -3.40 41.75 38.08
#